data_AF-A0A9D6TRM5-F1
#
_entry.id   AF-A0A9D6TRM5-F1
#
_cell.length_a   1.000
_cell.length_b   1.000
_cell.length_c   1.000
_cell.angle_alpha   90.00
_cell.angle_beta   90.00
_cell.angle_gamma   90.00
#
_symmetry.space_group_name_H-M   'P 1'
#
loop_
_entity.id
_entity.type
_entity.pdbx_description
1 polymer ?
#
loop_
_entity_poly.entity_id
_entity_poly.type
_entity_poly.pdbx_seq_one_letter_code
_entity_poly.pdbx_strand_id
1 'polypeptide(L)'
;MWVDGQHGELGYQDILGLVRTSDLIRRPVFVRVASHDYGKIGRVLDMGATAVIVPCVDTVEQARQLVFAAKFPPLGGRSYGSRRSIDLYGRRFVEKADVETLLVVQIETPLAITNADEIAALPGGGRVVPGSG
;
A
#
# COMPACT_ATOMS: atom_id res chain seq x y z
N MET A 1 -2.01 13.17 3.87
CA MET A 1 -1.14 13.68 2.78
C MET A 1 -1.13 12.63 1.68
N TRP A 2 -1.32 13.03 0.42
CA TRP A 2 -1.16 12.17 -0.73
C TRP A 2 0.25 12.38 -1.31
N VAL A 3 0.99 11.29 -1.50
CA VAL A 3 2.35 11.30 -2.05
C VAL A 3 2.33 10.49 -3.34
N ASP A 4 2.60 11.15 -4.46
CA ASP A 4 2.55 10.52 -5.78
C ASP A 4 3.93 10.09 -6.26
N GLY A 5 4.16 8.77 -6.29
CA GLY A 5 5.35 8.17 -6.89
C GLY A 5 5.17 7.66 -8.32
N GLN A 6 3.98 7.77 -8.94
CA GLN A 6 3.73 7.26 -10.29
C GLN A 6 4.02 8.29 -11.39
N HIS A 7 3.61 9.54 -11.18
CA HIS A 7 3.78 10.62 -12.16
C HIS A 7 4.67 11.77 -11.67
N GLY A 8 5.23 11.63 -10.46
CA GLY A 8 6.18 12.59 -9.89
C GLY A 8 7.63 12.13 -10.02
N GLU A 9 8.53 13.00 -9.57
CA GLU A 9 9.99 12.75 -9.54
C GLU A 9 10.46 12.16 -8.21
N LEU A 10 9.54 11.83 -7.30
CA LEU A 10 9.86 11.42 -5.94
C LEU A 10 10.57 10.05 -5.90
N GLY A 11 11.80 10.06 -5.42
CA GLY A 11 12.56 8.85 -5.13
C GLY A 11 12.22 8.26 -3.77
N TYR A 12 12.86 7.13 -3.47
CA TYR A 12 12.69 6.42 -2.20
C TYR A 12 12.97 7.30 -0.97
N GLN A 13 14.04 8.11 -1.02
CA GLN A 13 14.44 8.95 0.13
C GLN A 13 13.47 10.12 0.33
N ASP A 14 12.92 10.69 -0.76
CA ASP A 14 11.95 11.78 -0.68
C ASP A 14 10.66 11.29 -0.03
N ILE A 15 10.16 10.13 -0.47
CA ILE A 15 8.98 9.49 0.13
C ILE A 15 9.21 9.21 1.62
N LEU A 16 10.37 8.66 2.00
CA LEU A 16 10.70 8.41 3.40
C LEU A 16 10.73 9.71 4.23
N GLY A 17 11.29 10.79 3.68
CA GLY A 17 11.28 12.11 4.31
C GLY A 17 9.87 12.65 4.54
N LEU A 18 8.99 12.51 3.54
CA LEU A 18 7.58 12.90 3.64
C LEU A 18 6.81 12.05 4.65
N VAL A 19 7.02 10.73 4.68
CA VAL A 19 6.40 9.85 5.70
C VAL A 19 6.83 10.27 7.10
N ARG A 20 8.14 10.46 7.33
CA ARG A 20 8.67 10.92 8.63
C ARG A 20 8.07 12.28 9.04
N THR A 21 7.93 13.19 8.09
CA THR A 21 7.33 14.50 8.34
C THR A 21 5.85 14.36 8.70
N SER A 22 5.13 13.47 8.01
CA SER A 22 3.73 13.17 8.31
C SER A 22 3.54 12.60 9.71
N ASP A 23 4.46 11.73 10.17
CA ASP A 23 4.47 11.19 11.52
C ASP A 23 4.64 12.32 12.56
N LEU A 24 5.59 13.24 12.34
CA LEU A 24 5.87 14.37 13.24
C LEU A 24 4.66 15.29 13.40
N ILE A 25 3.93 15.54 12.32
CA ILE A 25 2.72 16.38 12.33
C ILE A 25 1.44 15.58 12.63
N ARG A 26 1.57 14.28 12.95
CA ARG A 26 0.45 13.36 13.25
C ARG A 26 -0.65 13.36 12.18
N ARG A 27 -0.26 13.29 10.91
CA ARG A 27 -1.19 13.15 9.79
C ARG A 27 -1.00 11.82 9.08
N PRO A 28 -2.08 11.18 8.59
CA PRO A 28 -1.95 9.99 7.77
C PRO A 28 -1.30 10.33 6.42
N VAL A 29 -0.49 9.41 5.91
CA VAL A 29 0.17 9.53 4.61
C VAL A 29 -0.20 8.35 3.73
N PHE A 30 -0.65 8.67 2.52
CA PHE A 30 -1.06 7.73 1.50
C PHE A 30 -0.03 7.84 0.37
N VAL A 31 0.65 6.74 0.05
CA VAL A 31 1.74 6.73 -0.93
C VAL A 31 1.30 5.92 -2.13
N ARG A 32 1.22 6.56 -3.30
CA ARG A 32 1.03 5.88 -4.58
C ARG A 32 2.37 5.37 -5.10
N VAL A 33 2.46 4.07 -5.33
CA VAL A 33 3.66 3.45 -5.93
C VAL A 33 3.64 3.54 -7.45
N ALA A 34 4.81 3.55 -8.07
CA ALA A 34 4.95 3.58 -9.53
C ALA A 34 4.57 2.25 -10.23
N SER A 35 4.58 1.13 -9.50
CA SER A 35 4.47 -0.22 -10.09
C SER A 35 3.96 -1.24 -9.07
N HIS A 36 3.47 -2.38 -9.56
CA HIS A 36 2.98 -3.53 -8.77
C HIS A 36 4.13 -4.36 -8.14
N ASP A 37 5.28 -3.73 -7.89
CA ASP A 37 6.45 -4.45 -7.42
C ASP A 37 6.26 -4.87 -5.94
N TYR A 38 6.34 -6.18 -5.70
CA TYR A 38 6.18 -6.79 -4.39
C TYR A 38 7.06 -6.12 -3.32
N GLY A 39 8.33 -5.89 -3.64
CA GLY A 39 9.31 -5.31 -2.73
C GLY A 39 9.00 -3.85 -2.39
N LYS A 40 8.59 -3.04 -3.38
CA LYS A 40 8.23 -1.62 -3.17
C LYS A 40 6.99 -1.47 -2.30
N ILE A 41 5.97 -2.30 -2.50
CA ILE A 41 4.72 -2.24 -1.74
C ILE A 41 4.98 -2.46 -0.24
N GLY A 42 5.62 -3.57 0.12
CA GLY A 42 5.96 -3.88 1.51
C GLY A 42 6.88 -2.82 2.11
N ARG A 43 7.84 -2.33 1.33
CA ARG A 43 8.79 -1.31 1.77
C ARG A 43 8.15 0.04 2.07
N VAL A 44 7.18 0.49 1.27
CA VAL A 44 6.42 1.73 1.53
C VAL A 44 5.65 1.62 2.84
N LEU A 45 5.00 0.49 3.07
CA LEU A 45 4.31 0.24 4.34
C LEU A 45 5.30 0.15 5.51
N ASP A 46 6.51 -0.38 5.30
CA ASP A 46 7.58 -0.45 6.30
C ASP A 46 8.17 0.92 6.65
N MET A 47 8.04 1.92 5.77
CA MET A 47 8.39 3.30 6.10
C MET A 47 7.46 3.89 7.17
N GLY A 48 6.25 3.33 7.33
CA GLY A 48 5.18 3.87 8.16
C GLY A 48 4.03 4.50 7.38
N ALA A 49 3.92 4.25 6.07
CA ALA A 49 2.78 4.75 5.30
C ALA A 49 1.46 4.18 5.85
N THR A 50 0.46 5.05 6.02
CA THR A 50 -0.89 4.65 6.45
C THR A 50 -1.58 3.83 5.37
N ALA A 51 -1.31 4.16 4.11
CA ALA A 51 -1.79 3.40 2.97
C ALA A 51 -0.76 3.35 1.85
N VAL A 52 -0.77 2.23 1.14
CA VAL A 52 -0.13 2.09 -0.17
C VAL A 52 -1.23 2.07 -1.24
N ILE A 53 -1.09 2.92 -2.25
CA ILE A 53 -1.99 3.01 -3.40
C ILE A 53 -1.26 2.43 -4.61
N VAL A 54 -1.92 1.50 -5.31
CA VAL A 54 -1.36 0.82 -6.47
C VAL A 54 -2.20 1.18 -7.70
N PRO A 55 -1.60 1.81 -8.73
CA PRO A 55 -2.31 2.24 -9.93
C PRO A 55 -2.57 1.09 -10.91
N CYS A 56 -3.41 1.30 -11.93
CA CYS A 56 -3.61 0.39 -13.05
C CYS A 56 -3.87 -1.08 -12.65
N VAL A 57 -4.85 -1.34 -11.78
CA VAL A 57 -5.24 -2.70 -11.38
C VAL A 57 -6.48 -3.12 -12.16
N ASP A 58 -6.30 -4.05 -13.09
CA ASP A 58 -7.35 -4.46 -14.03
C ASP A 58 -7.98 -5.82 -13.67
N THR A 59 -7.23 -6.73 -13.05
CA THR A 59 -7.69 -8.10 -12.80
C THR A 59 -7.70 -8.47 -11.33
N VAL A 60 -8.54 -9.45 -10.99
CA VAL A 60 -8.62 -10.02 -9.64
C VAL A 60 -7.30 -10.69 -9.26
N GLU A 61 -6.60 -11.31 -10.21
CA GLU A 61 -5.30 -11.93 -10.01
C GLU A 61 -4.23 -10.91 -9.63
N GLN A 62 -4.19 -9.75 -10.31
CA GLN A 62 -3.32 -8.63 -9.91
C GLN A 62 -3.65 -8.20 -8.48
N ALA A 63 -4.93 -7.95 -8.18
CA ALA A 63 -5.34 -7.55 -6.84
C ALA A 63 -4.93 -8.58 -5.76
N ARG A 64 -5.05 -9.89 -6.02
CA ARG A 64 -4.57 -10.96 -5.11
C ARG A 64 -3.05 -10.87 -4.88
N GLN A 65 -2.26 -10.62 -5.91
CA GLN A 65 -0.81 -10.43 -5.77
C GLN A 65 -0.48 -9.21 -4.92
N LEU A 66 -1.25 -8.12 -5.06
CA LEU A 66 -1.08 -6.92 -4.26
C LEU A 66 -1.44 -7.14 -2.78
N VAL A 67 -2.52 -7.88 -2.49
CA VAL A 67 -2.84 -8.33 -1.12
C VAL A 67 -1.69 -9.12 -0.54
N PHE A 68 -1.16 -10.09 -1.30
CA PHE A 68 -0.03 -10.90 -0.88
C PHE A 68 1.22 -10.06 -0.59
N ALA A 69 1.47 -8.99 -1.36
CA ALA A 69 2.58 -8.07 -1.14
C ALA A 69 2.41 -7.15 0.07
N ALA A 70 1.17 -6.73 0.36
CA ALA A 70 0.88 -5.72 1.38
C ALA A 70 0.70 -6.33 2.80
N LYS A 71 0.17 -7.55 2.88
CA LYS A 71 -0.27 -8.18 4.14
C LYS A 71 0.72 -9.21 4.66
N PHE A 72 0.75 -9.38 5.98
CA PHE A 72 1.53 -10.43 6.65
C PHE A 72 0.79 -11.78 6.64
N PRO A 73 1.47 -12.90 6.94
CA PRO A 73 0.79 -14.17 7.14
C PRO A 73 -0.30 -14.09 8.23
N PRO A 74 -1.48 -14.73 8.05
CA PRO A 74 -1.82 -15.67 6.97
C PRO A 74 -2.42 -15.02 5.71
N LEU A 75 -2.67 -13.71 5.70
CA LEU A 75 -3.36 -13.04 4.59
C LEU A 75 -2.45 -12.76 3.39
N GLY A 76 -1.15 -12.60 3.63
CA GLY A 76 -0.16 -12.35 2.60
C GLY A 76 1.23 -12.91 2.93
N GLY A 77 2.21 -12.50 2.14
CA GLY A 77 3.59 -12.96 2.22
C GLY A 77 4.59 -11.90 2.68
N ARG A 78 4.15 -10.68 3.01
CA ARG A 78 5.04 -9.56 3.33
C ARG A 78 6.09 -9.96 4.36
N SER A 79 7.36 -9.68 4.03
CA SER A 79 8.49 -10.06 4.86
C SER A 79 8.54 -9.26 6.17
N TYR A 80 8.82 -9.94 7.28
CA TYR A 80 9.08 -9.32 8.57
C TYR A 80 10.56 -8.95 8.71
N GLY A 81 10.84 -7.72 9.15
CA GLY A 81 12.22 -7.27 9.37
C GLY A 81 12.44 -5.76 9.32
N SER A 82 11.38 -4.95 9.15
CA SER A 82 11.51 -3.50 9.20
C SER A 82 11.99 -3.02 10.57
N ARG A 83 13.27 -2.62 10.65
CA ARG A 83 13.85 -2.03 11.87
C ARG A 83 13.06 -0.81 12.33
N ARG A 84 12.69 0.09 11.40
CA ARG A 84 11.89 1.27 11.72
C ARG A 84 10.55 0.90 12.35
N SER A 85 9.80 -0.02 11.74
CA SER A 85 8.51 -0.44 12.28
C SER A 85 8.65 -1.09 13.66
N ILE A 86 9.70 -1.90 13.85
CA ILE A 86 10.00 -2.52 15.14
C ILE A 86 10.35 -1.46 16.20
N ASP A 87 11.16 -0.46 15.84
CA ASP A 87 11.59 0.59 16.77
C ASP A 87 10.43 1.52 17.18
N LEU A 88 9.48 1.78 16.26
CA LEU A 88 8.33 2.65 16.50
C LEU A 88 7.15 1.93 17.18
N TYR A 89 6.86 0.70 16.77
CA TYR A 89 5.62 -0.01 17.10
C TYR A 89 5.85 -1.31 17.89
N GLY A 90 7.12 -1.67 18.13
CA GLY A 90 7.52 -2.88 18.83
C GLY A 90 7.51 -4.12 17.93
N ARG A 91 8.12 -5.23 18.39
CA ARG A 91 8.24 -6.48 17.61
C ARG A 91 6.92 -7.15 17.25
N ARG A 92 5.85 -6.84 18.00
CA ARG A 92 4.51 -7.40 17.81
C ARG A 92 3.62 -6.55 16.88
N PHE A 93 4.16 -5.51 16.23
CA PHE A 93 3.39 -4.63 15.36
C PHE A 93 2.63 -5.38 14.25
N VAL A 94 3.20 -6.48 13.76
CA VAL A 94 2.60 -7.32 12.71
C VAL A 94 1.21 -7.85 13.07
N GLU A 95 0.91 -8.01 14.36
CA GLU A 95 -0.40 -8.48 14.83
C GLU A 95 -1.53 -7.49 14.54
N LYS A 96 -1.18 -6.21 14.32
CA LYS A 96 -2.14 -5.13 14.03
C LYS A 96 -1.89 -4.47 12.68
N ALA A 97 -0.70 -4.61 12.10
CA ALA A 97 -0.29 -3.92 10.88
C ALA A 97 -1.27 -4.11 9.72
N ASP A 98 -1.84 -5.30 9.57
CA ASP A 98 -2.79 -5.60 8.48
C ASP A 98 -4.14 -4.88 8.65
N VAL A 99 -4.51 -4.52 9.88
CA VAL A 99 -5.72 -3.76 10.21
C VAL A 99 -5.45 -2.25 10.18
N GLU A 100 -4.25 -1.84 10.63
CA GLU A 100 -3.87 -0.43 10.76
C GLU A 100 -3.38 0.19 9.43
N THR A 101 -3.02 -0.63 8.44
CA THR A 101 -2.58 -0.18 7.12
C THR A 101 -3.54 -0.57 6.00
N LEU A 102 -3.70 0.33 5.04
CA LEU A 102 -4.57 0.15 3.89
C LEU A 102 -3.76 -0.21 2.64
N LEU A 103 -4.18 -1.27 1.95
CA LEU A 103 -3.95 -1.38 0.51
C LEU A 103 -5.06 -0.59 -0.18
N VAL A 104 -4.75 0.14 -1.23
CA VAL A 104 -5.71 0.83 -2.09
C VAL A 104 -5.36 0.50 -3.52
N VAL A 105 -6.33 0.05 -4.31
CA VAL A 105 -6.12 -0.26 -5.73
C VAL A 105 -6.89 0.77 -6.56
N GLN A 106 -6.24 1.28 -7.60
CA GLN A 106 -6.89 2.20 -8.52
C GLN A 106 -7.46 1.44 -9.72
N ILE A 107 -8.74 1.71 -9.96
CA ILE A 107 -9.51 1.19 -11.08
C ILE A 107 -9.55 2.30 -12.12
N GLU A 108 -8.89 2.06 -13.25
CA GLU A 108 -8.61 3.08 -14.28
C GLU A 108 -9.04 2.66 -15.68
N THR A 109 -9.49 1.42 -15.87
CA THR A 109 -9.86 0.87 -17.18
C THR A 109 -11.27 0.27 -17.15
N PRO A 110 -11.94 0.13 -18.32
CA PRO A 110 -13.20 -0.58 -18.39
C PRO A 110 -13.13 -2.02 -17.85
N LEU A 111 -12.03 -2.73 -18.08
CA LEU A 111 -11.82 -4.09 -17.55
C LEU A 111 -11.73 -4.08 -16.02
N ALA A 112 -11.02 -3.10 -15.45
CA ALA A 112 -10.95 -2.90 -14.02
C ALA A 112 -12.35 -2.65 -13.43
N ILE A 113 -13.20 -1.86 -14.11
CA ILE A 113 -14.57 -1.57 -13.67
C ILE A 113 -15.42 -2.84 -13.66
N THR A 114 -15.34 -3.67 -14.71
CA THR A 114 -16.11 -4.94 -14.74
C THR A 114 -15.69 -5.89 -13.63
N ASN A 115 -14.44 -5.82 -13.17
CA ASN A 115 -13.91 -6.67 -12.10
C ASN A 115 -13.98 -6.01 -10.71
N ALA A 116 -14.48 -4.78 -10.58
CA ALA A 116 -14.33 -3.96 -9.38
C ALA A 116 -14.96 -4.62 -8.13
N ASP A 117 -16.13 -5.24 -8.27
CA ASP A 117 -16.81 -5.91 -7.16
C ASP A 117 -16.02 -7.13 -6.66
N GLU A 118 -15.47 -7.94 -7.58
CA GLU A 118 -14.64 -9.08 -7.23
C GLU A 118 -13.31 -8.66 -6.59
N ILE A 119 -12.69 -7.59 -7.11
CA ILE A 119 -11.49 -6.99 -6.54
C ILE A 119 -11.77 -6.47 -5.12
N ALA A 120 -12.89 -5.79 -4.91
CA ALA A 120 -13.29 -5.24 -3.61
C ALA A 120 -13.66 -6.33 -2.59
N ALA A 121 -14.11 -7.50 -3.05
CA ALA A 121 -14.49 -8.63 -2.21
C ALA A 121 -13.30 -9.45 -1.67
N LEU A 122 -12.07 -9.21 -2.16
CA LEU A 122 -10.90 -9.98 -1.73
C LEU A 122 -10.61 -9.79 -0.22
N PRO A 123 -10.36 -10.87 0.55
CA PRO A 123 -9.91 -10.77 1.93
C PRO A 123 -8.56 -10.06 2.02
N GLY A 124 -8.44 -9.05 2.90
CA GLY A 124 -7.26 -8.18 2.94
C GLY A 124 -7.13 -7.23 1.74
N GLY A 125 -8.08 -7.33 0.80
CA GLY A 125 -8.27 -6.50 -0.38
C GLY A 125 -8.45 -5.03 -0.02
N GLY A 126 -7.80 -4.20 -0.81
CA GLY A 126 -7.77 -2.77 -0.58
C GLY A 126 -9.10 -2.08 -0.83
N ARG A 127 -9.28 -0.89 -0.24
CA ARG A 127 -10.35 0.01 -0.67
C ARG A 127 -10.13 0.36 -2.15
N VAL A 128 -11.16 0.18 -2.97
CA VAL A 128 -11.15 0.57 -4.39
C VAL A 128 -11.35 2.08 -4.49
N VAL A 129 -10.53 2.76 -5.29
CA VAL A 129 -10.68 4.19 -5.58
C VAL A 129 -10.67 4.39 -7.10
N PRO A 130 -11.62 5.15 -7.68
CA PRO A 130 -11.57 5.51 -9.10
C PRO A 130 -10.27 6.29 -9.38
N GLY A 131 -9.49 5.86 -10.35
CA GLY A 131 -8.43 6.70 -10.89
C GLY A 131 -9.03 7.74 -11.83
N SER A 132 -8.65 9.00 -11.68
CA SER A 132 -9.02 10.05 -12.62
C SER A 132 -8.19 9.88 -13.90
N GLY A 133 -8.71 9.09 -14.83
CA GLY A 133 -8.31 9.07 -16.24
C GLY A 133 -9.24 9.93 -17.08
#